data_AF-A0A534R360-F1
#
_entry.id   AF-A0A534R360-F1
#
_cell.length_a   1.000
_cell.length_b   1.000
_cell.length_c   1.000
_cell.angle_alpha   90.00
_cell.angle_beta   90.00
_cell.angle_gamma   90.00
#
_symmetry.space_group_name_H-M   'P 1'
#
loop_
_entity.id
_entity.type
_entity.pdbx_description
1 polymer ?
#
loop_
_entity_poly.entity_id
_entity_poly.type
_entity_poly.pdbx_seq_one_letter_code
_entity_poly.pdbx_strand_id
1 'polypeptide(L)'
;MLPDENRKLKVAAGDLSSVIQKGVMKEIAVAHAAYDSGQMAGWGTQTSPTTEILFVPLRAGATTWGILALRPRDPGRFLLREQLTLLDSLAKQVALALEVERMSVHALGRATTSGSSRSQ
;
A
#
# COMPACT_ATOMS: atom_id res chain seq x y z
N MET A 1 0.38 4.74 2.30
CA MET A 1 0.71 5.40 1.01
C MET A 1 -0.11 4.77 -0.09
N LEU A 2 -0.65 5.57 -1.00
CA LEU A 2 -1.43 5.11 -2.15
C LEU A 2 -0.77 5.59 -3.45
N PRO A 3 -0.85 4.81 -4.54
CA PRO A 3 -0.37 5.24 -5.84
C PRO A 3 -1.30 6.31 -6.42
N ASP A 4 -0.70 7.34 -7.03
CA ASP A 4 -1.40 8.23 -7.95
C ASP A 4 -1.55 7.60 -9.34
N GLU A 5 -2.09 8.38 -10.28
CA GLU A 5 -2.33 7.97 -11.67
C GLU A 5 -1.05 7.53 -12.39
N ASN A 6 0.10 8.08 -12.00
CA ASN A 6 1.42 7.75 -12.55
C ASN A 6 2.12 6.63 -11.77
N ARG A 7 1.38 5.90 -10.91
CA ARG A 7 1.90 4.89 -9.97
C ARG A 7 2.91 5.44 -8.97
N LYS A 8 2.99 6.77 -8.77
CA LYS A 8 3.86 7.37 -7.77
C LYS A 8 3.20 7.26 -6.40
N LEU A 9 3.91 6.70 -5.42
CA LEU A 9 3.37 6.54 -4.07
C LEU A 9 3.31 7.90 -3.36
N LYS A 10 2.12 8.26 -2.88
CA LYS A 10 1.86 9.44 -2.07
C LYS A 10 1.32 9.06 -0.70
N VAL A 11 1.58 9.91 0.29
CA VAL A 11 1.02 9.74 1.63
C VAL A 11 -0.48 10.06 1.54
N ALA A 12 -1.30 9.07 1.87
CA ALA A 12 -2.75 9.22 1.91
C ALA A 12 -3.29 9.30 3.34
N ALA A 13 -2.55 8.74 4.30
CA ALA A 13 -2.90 8.72 5.72
C ALA A 13 -1.62 8.57 6.57
N GLY A 14 -1.68 9.10 7.80
CA GLY A 14 -0.57 9.09 8.76
C GLY A 14 0.47 10.19 8.52
N ASP A 15 1.50 10.21 9.37
CA ASP A 15 2.65 11.12 9.25
C ASP A 15 3.89 10.35 8.79
N LEU A 16 4.34 10.65 7.57
CA LEU A 16 5.52 10.02 6.98
C LEU A 16 6.80 10.37 7.75
N SER A 17 6.90 11.56 8.35
CA SER A 17 8.09 12.00 9.07
C SER A 17 8.32 11.18 10.35
N SER A 18 7.24 10.71 10.98
CA SER A 18 7.32 9.82 12.13
C SER A 18 7.89 8.43 11.79
N VAL A 19 7.69 7.97 10.55
CA VAL A 19 8.08 6.62 10.07
C VAL A 19 9.40 6.65 9.29
N ILE A 20 9.62 7.66 8.46
CA ILE A 20 10.85 7.85 7.67
C ILE A 20 11.63 9.02 8.27
N GLN A 21 12.59 8.71 9.14
CA GLN A 21 13.38 9.74 9.83
C GLN A 21 14.65 10.16 9.07
N LYS A 22 15.24 9.27 8.27
CA LYS A 22 16.50 9.50 7.54
C LYS A 22 16.43 8.81 6.19
N GLY A 23 17.21 9.31 5.22
CA GLY A 23 17.35 8.65 3.92
C GLY A 23 16.05 8.54 3.13
N VAL A 24 15.21 9.58 3.15
CA VAL A 24 13.84 9.57 2.60
C VAL A 24 13.77 8.99 1.19
N MET A 25 14.70 9.36 0.30
CA MET A 25 14.73 8.85 -1.07
C MET A 25 14.99 7.35 -1.16
N LYS A 26 15.89 6.82 -0.31
CA LYS A 26 16.18 5.37 -0.22
C LYS A 26 14.93 4.64 0.27
N GLU A 27 14.29 5.13 1.32
CA GLU A 27 13.10 4.50 1.90
C GLU A 27 11.91 4.52 0.93
N ILE A 28 11.72 5.62 0.19
CA ILE A 28 10.72 5.70 -0.88
C ILE A 28 11.02 4.68 -2.00
N ALA A 29 12.29 4.49 -2.37
CA ALA A 29 12.66 3.50 -3.39
C ALA A 29 12.34 2.07 -2.94
N VAL A 30 12.59 1.73 -1.67
CA VAL A 30 12.22 0.42 -1.09
C VAL A 30 10.70 0.24 -1.06
N ALA A 31 9.95 1.28 -0.68
CA ALA A 31 8.48 1.26 -0.71
C ALA A 31 7.94 1.01 -2.13
N HIS A 32 8.55 1.64 -3.14
CA HIS A 32 8.21 1.41 -4.54
C HIS A 32 8.51 -0.02 -5.00
N ALA A 33 9.68 -0.56 -4.65
CA ALA A 33 10.02 -1.93 -4.96
C ALA A 33 9.04 -2.95 -4.31
N ALA A 34 8.61 -2.70 -3.07
CA ALA A 34 7.59 -3.49 -2.40
C ALA A 34 6.23 -3.40 -3.10
N TYR A 35 5.86 -2.20 -3.56
CA TYR A 35 4.61 -1.95 -4.28
C TYR A 35 4.55 -2.76 -5.58
N ASP A 36 5.63 -2.70 -6.38
CA ASP A 36 5.69 -3.35 -7.68
C ASP A 36 5.79 -4.88 -7.55
N SER A 37 6.55 -5.39 -6.56
CA SER A 37 6.67 -6.83 -6.34
C SER A 37 5.48 -7.46 -5.63
N GLY A 38 4.68 -6.66 -4.91
CA GLY A 38 3.65 -7.16 -4.02
C GLY A 38 4.21 -8.03 -2.88
N GLN A 39 5.49 -7.89 -2.55
CA GLN A 39 6.17 -8.56 -1.45
C GLN A 39 6.55 -7.58 -0.35
N MET A 40 6.54 -8.03 0.91
CA MET A 40 7.02 -7.23 2.02
C MET A 40 8.51 -6.91 1.82
N ALA A 41 8.91 -5.69 2.17
CA ALA A 41 10.30 -5.28 2.12
C ALA A 41 10.69 -4.51 3.38
N GLY A 42 11.98 -4.54 3.66
CA GLY A 42 12.62 -3.84 4.74
C GLY A 42 12.87 -4.69 5.95
N TRP A 43 12.74 -4.09 7.13
CA TRP A 43 13.09 -4.71 8.41
C TRP A 43 12.43 -6.09 8.57
N GLY A 44 13.21 -7.11 8.95
CA GLY A 44 12.72 -8.47 9.15
C GLY A 44 12.37 -9.25 7.87
N THR A 45 12.69 -8.71 6.69
CA THR A 45 12.46 -9.37 5.39
C THR A 45 13.77 -9.67 4.67
N GLN A 46 13.70 -10.45 3.58
CA GLN A 46 14.87 -10.72 2.72
C GLN A 46 15.22 -9.54 1.80
N THR A 47 14.28 -8.61 1.58
CA THR A 47 14.42 -7.52 0.63
C THR A 47 14.77 -6.24 1.37
N SER A 48 15.93 -5.65 1.08
CA SER A 48 16.39 -4.42 1.74
C SER A 48 16.40 -4.50 3.29
N PRO A 49 16.96 -5.56 3.91
CA PRO A 49 16.89 -5.79 5.37
C PRO A 49 17.51 -4.67 6.23
N THR A 50 18.34 -3.81 5.62
CA THR A 50 19.02 -2.69 6.28
C THR A 50 18.13 -1.49 6.59
N THR A 51 16.91 -1.41 6.05
CA THR A 51 15.95 -0.39 6.50
C THR A 51 15.31 -0.83 7.81
N GLU A 52 15.04 0.14 8.68
CA GLU A 52 14.33 -0.04 9.95
C GLU A 52 12.80 0.05 9.79
N ILE A 53 12.33 0.17 8.55
CA ILE A 53 10.92 0.30 8.19
C ILE A 53 10.49 -1.01 7.54
N LEU A 54 9.32 -1.48 7.93
CA LEU A 54 8.63 -2.57 7.26
C LEU A 54 7.60 -1.98 6.30
N PHE A 55 7.76 -2.27 5.02
CA PHE A 55 6.84 -1.90 3.96
C PHE A 55 5.96 -3.10 3.62
N VAL A 56 4.66 -2.97 3.86
CA VAL A 56 3.67 -4.02 3.68
C VAL A 56 2.76 -3.65 2.51
N PRO A 57 2.76 -4.43 1.42
CA PRO A 57 1.85 -4.22 0.30
C PRO A 57 0.39 -4.44 0.72
N LEU A 58 -0.48 -3.50 0.37
CA LEU A 58 -1.93 -3.62 0.54
C LEU A 58 -2.48 -4.37 -0.67
N ARG A 59 -2.64 -5.69 -0.56
CA ARG A 59 -3.01 -6.56 -1.69
C ARG A 59 -4.44 -7.08 -1.59
N ALA A 60 -5.19 -6.91 -2.68
CA ALA A 60 -6.45 -7.61 -2.92
C ALA A 60 -6.33 -8.36 -4.26
N GLY A 61 -6.43 -9.68 -4.20
CA GLY A 61 -6.13 -10.54 -5.35
C GLY A 61 -4.71 -10.33 -5.91
N ALA A 62 -4.63 -10.09 -7.22
CA ALA A 62 -3.36 -9.83 -7.92
C ALA A 62 -2.92 -8.35 -7.86
N THR A 63 -3.74 -7.45 -7.33
CA THR A 63 -3.50 -6.00 -7.37
C THR A 63 -2.91 -5.52 -6.06
N THR A 64 -1.84 -4.72 -6.14
CA THR A 64 -1.35 -3.92 -5.02
C THR A 64 -2.01 -2.54 -5.07
N TRP A 65 -2.85 -2.25 -4.07
CA TRP A 65 -3.59 -0.99 -3.96
C TRP A 65 -2.81 0.12 -3.25
N GLY A 66 -1.74 -0.24 -2.54
CA GLY A 66 -0.87 0.72 -1.86
C GLY A 66 0.17 0.06 -0.96
N ILE A 67 0.81 0.87 -0.12
CA ILE A 67 1.84 0.43 0.84
C ILE A 67 1.50 0.97 2.23
N LEU A 68 1.52 0.09 3.22
CA LEU A 68 1.59 0.45 4.62
C LEU A 68 3.06 0.48 5.04
N ALA A 69 3.55 1.63 5.49
CA ALA A 69 4.89 1.77 6.04
C ALA A 69 4.78 1.84 7.57
N LEU A 70 5.55 1.00 8.27
CA LEU A 70 5.56 0.97 9.73
C LEU A 70 6.97 0.82 10.26
N ARG A 71 7.27 1.56 11.34
CA ARG A 71 8.48 1.38 12.14
C ARG A 71 8.10 0.67 13.44
N PRO A 72 8.53 -0.59 13.64
CA PRO A 72 8.29 -1.28 14.90
C PRO A 72 8.94 -0.52 16.07
N ARG A 73 8.20 -0.32 17.16
CA ARG A 73 8.76 0.24 18.41
C ARG A 73 9.65 -0.76 19.14
N ASP A 74 9.27 -2.03 19.09
CA ASP A 74 10.02 -3.16 19.62
C ASP A 74 10.24 -4.18 18.49
N PRO A 75 11.39 -4.11 17.81
CA PRO A 75 11.73 -5.01 16.72
C PRO A 75 11.68 -6.50 17.13
N GLY A 76 12.16 -6.86 18.32
CA GLY A 76 12.25 -8.27 18.72
C GLY A 76 10.88 -8.96 18.79
N ARG A 77 9.87 -8.23 19.26
CA ARG A 77 8.50 -8.75 19.42
C ARG A 77 7.70 -8.77 18.11
N PHE A 78 8.08 -7.93 17.15
CA PHE A 78 7.35 -7.79 15.88
C PHE A 78 7.73 -8.87 14.84
N LEU A 79 8.81 -9.64 15.08
CA LEU A 79 9.18 -10.81 14.27
C LEU A 79 8.42 -12.09 14.63
N LEU A 80 7.55 -12.05 15.66
CA LEU A 80 6.71 -13.20 15.99
C LEU A 80 5.76 -13.48 14.82
N ARG A 81 5.68 -14.74 14.41
CA ARG A 81 4.89 -15.18 13.24
C ARG A 81 3.43 -14.77 13.36
N GLU A 82 2.89 -14.80 14.56
CA GLU A 82 1.51 -14.41 14.88
C GLU A 82 1.27 -12.91 14.61
N GLN A 83 2.24 -12.05 14.96
CA GLN A 83 2.16 -10.61 14.70
C GLN A 83 2.21 -10.30 13.21
N LEU A 84 3.10 -10.97 12.47
CA LEU A 84 3.18 -10.82 11.02
C LEU A 84 1.93 -11.33 10.30
N THR A 85 1.37 -12.45 10.76
CA THR A 85 0.11 -13.01 10.22
C THR A 85 -1.07 -12.06 10.46
N LEU A 86 -1.15 -11.47 11.66
CA LEU A 86 -2.17 -10.48 11.98
C LEU A 86 -2.01 -9.23 11.11
N LEU A 87 -0.79 -8.73 10.97
CA LEU A 87 -0.48 -7.57 10.14
C LEU A 87 -0.84 -7.80 8.68
N ASP A 88 -0.49 -8.96 8.11
CA ASP A 88 -0.86 -9.33 6.74
C ASP A 88 -2.37 -9.42 6.57
N SER A 89 -3.09 -9.99 7.55
CA SER A 89 -4.55 -10.06 7.54
C SER A 89 -5.19 -8.66 7.56
N LEU A 90 -4.68 -7.75 8.40
CA LEU A 90 -5.13 -6.36 8.43
C LEU A 90 -4.81 -5.63 7.12
N ALA A 91 -3.62 -5.82 6.56
CA ALA A 91 -3.22 -5.24 5.29
C ALA A 91 -4.16 -5.68 4.14
N LYS A 92 -4.55 -6.95 4.12
CA LYS A 92 -5.54 -7.48 3.17
C LYS A 92 -6.93 -6.86 3.35
N GLN A 93 -7.39 -6.67 4.59
CA GLN A 93 -8.67 -6.02 4.85
C GLN A 93 -8.69 -4.55 4.39
N VAL A 94 -7.60 -3.81 4.64
CA VAL A 94 -7.45 -2.44 4.14
C VAL A 94 -7.44 -2.43 2.61
N ALA A 95 -6.73 -3.36 1.98
CA ALA A 95 -6.69 -3.46 0.52
C ALA A 95 -8.06 -3.73 -0.10
N LEU A 96 -8.85 -4.62 0.50
CA LEU A 96 -10.21 -4.92 0.05
C LEU A 96 -11.12 -3.69 0.17
N ALA A 97 -11.00 -2.93 1.26
CA ALA A 97 -11.77 -1.68 1.43
C ALA A 97 -11.43 -0.65 0.34
N LEU A 98 -10.13 -0.50 0.02
CA LEU A 98 -9.65 0.39 -1.05
C LEU A 98 -10.11 -0.07 -2.45
N GLU A 99 -10.12 -1.38 -2.69
CA GLU A 99 -10.62 -1.97 -3.93
C GLU A 99 -12.09 -1.62 -4.14
N VAL A 100 -12.93 -1.84 -3.13
CA VAL A 100 -14.37 -1.55 -3.18
C VAL A 100 -14.62 -0.05 -3.40
N GLU A 101 -13.90 0.83 -2.69
CA GLU A 101 -14.01 2.28 -2.86
C GLU A 101 -13.72 2.68 -4.32
N ARG A 102 -12.61 2.20 -4.88
CA ARG A 102 -12.20 2.55 -6.25
C ARG A 102 -13.12 1.93 -7.30
N MET A 103 -13.62 0.72 -7.10
CA MET A 103 -14.61 0.11 -7.99
C MET A 103 -15.94 0.87 -7.99
N SER A 104 -16.37 1.40 -6.84
CA SER A 104 -17.60 2.19 -6.71
C SER A 104 -17.52 3.51 -7.48
N VAL A 105 -16.36 4.17 -7.45
CA VAL A 105 -16.08 5.38 -8.24
C VAL A 105 -16.13 5.10 -9.76
N HIS A 106 -15.59 3.97 -10.21
CA HIS A 106 -15.60 3.61 -11.63
C HIS A 106 -16.97 3.15 -12.15
N ALA A 107 -17.85 2.60 -11.30
CA ALA A 107 -19.20 2.22 -11.68
C ALA A 107 -20.09 3.44 -11.97
N LEU A 108 -19.95 4.53 -11.22
CA LEU A 108 -20.73 5.76 -11.42
C LEU A 108 -20.32 6.54 -12.68
N GLY A 109 -19.06 6.45 -13.11
CA GLY A 109 -18.57 7.14 -14.31
C GLY A 109 -19.05 6.55 -15.64
N ARG A 110 -19.51 5.30 -15.66
CA ARG A 110 -19.99 4.62 -16.89
C ARG A 110 -21.48 4.85 -17.18
N ALA A 111 -22.26 5.27 -16.19
CA ALA A 111 -23.71 5.45 -16.34
C ALA A 111 -24.11 6.81 -16.96
N THR A 112 -23.20 7.79 -17.01
CA THR A 112 -23.53 9.16 -17.46
C THR A 112 -23.20 9.45 -18.93
N THR A 113 -22.58 8.52 -19.66
CA THR A 113 -22.23 8.69 -21.09
C THR A 113 -23.16 7.95 -22.07
N SER A 114 -24.11 7.17 -21.58
CA SER A 114 -25.13 6.49 -22.42
C SER A 114 -26.47 7.23 -22.38
N GLY A 115 -26.52 8.44 -22.94
CA GLY A 115 -27.73 9.27 -22.88
C GLY A 115 -27.73 10.51 -23.80
N SER A 116 -27.12 10.45 -24.98
CA SER A 116 -27.33 11.49 -26.02
C SER A 116 -27.02 10.98 -27.44
N SER A 117 -27.80 10.03 -27.95
CA SER A 117 -27.97 9.89 -29.40
C SER A 117 -29.18 9.02 -29.73
N ARG A 118 -30.35 9.67 -29.87
CA ARG A 118 -31.44 9.22 -30.76
C ARG A 118 -32.42 10.37 -30.95
N SER A 119 -32.11 11.21 -31.94
CA SER A 119 -33.07 12.08 -32.61
C SER A 119 -32.59 12.19 -34.05
N GLN A 120 -33.11 11.30 -34.88
CA GLN A 120 -33.38 11.45 -36.31
C GLN A 120 -34.21 10.25 -36.75
#